data_AF-A2YJE0-F1
#
_entry.id   AF-A2YJE0-F1
#
_cell.length_a   1.000
_cell.length_b   1.000
_cell.length_c   1.000
_cell.angle_alpha   90.00
_cell.angle_beta   90.00
_cell.angle_gamma   90.00
#
_symmetry.space_group_name_H-M   'P 1'
#
loop_
_entity.id
_entity.type
_entity.pdbx_description
1 polymer ?
#
loop_
_entity_poly.entity_id
_entity_poly.type
_entity_poly.pdbx_seq_one_letter_code
_entity_poly.pdbx_strand_id
1 'polypeptide(L)'
;MPASTSSATNMSFVLTSTTELASSYDIHSSSEEAAISQYQQCSDEAGIRNYKQLLEDIPEDGLDHSNISIWIQRADSQMLELFEKELVAMIDQSIHEINSKHGQEQESDMHRLLKLAGVMTMLPPSSDLLPAILRLYATLEIFPVNEANGIASELKRCVREIFQGQCSLALNGIYSVPRGGGIHKITSYMMNYIKYLWEHDSLLNVILAQDDGESENPLHYGKWARLDYFVQSLIGYLDSLLETISKYQSTELQCIFLLNNAHFILEKLKKLDMKSALQESWITRDHNQVEYQIARYLEHSWEPILSCLVARKNILFPCFHPPPVTEFYTMLNNNCAVQKYWKIEDPKLRQVVRKTVSSRITQCYQAYLGRSVKNQKRAHYTSEL
;
A
#
# COMPACT_ATOMS: atom_id res chain seq x y z
N MET A 1 -14.86 27.26 -16.66
CA MET A 1 -14.79 25.93 -16.01
C MET A 1 -13.52 25.91 -15.18
N PRO A 2 -13.55 25.65 -13.87
CA PRO A 2 -12.34 25.70 -13.08
C PRO A 2 -11.56 24.40 -13.28
N ALA A 3 -10.27 24.55 -13.61
CA ALA A 3 -9.30 23.46 -13.68
C ALA A 3 -8.98 22.99 -12.26
N SER A 4 -9.18 21.70 -12.02
CA SER A 4 -8.82 21.04 -10.77
C SER A 4 -7.31 20.86 -10.72
N THR A 5 -6.61 21.68 -9.95
CA THR A 5 -5.22 21.45 -9.58
C THR A 5 -5.15 20.24 -8.65
N SER A 6 -4.70 19.10 -9.17
CA SER A 6 -4.37 17.90 -8.38
C SER A 6 -3.10 18.18 -7.58
N SER A 7 -3.19 18.22 -6.25
CA SER A 7 -2.02 18.31 -5.39
C SER A 7 -1.30 16.95 -5.41
N ALA A 8 -0.11 16.90 -6.01
CA ALA A 8 0.78 15.76 -5.92
C ALA A 8 1.09 15.49 -4.44
N THR A 9 0.56 14.39 -3.91
CA THR A 9 0.94 13.90 -2.59
C THR A 9 2.20 13.06 -2.78
N ASN A 10 3.32 13.49 -2.20
CA ASN A 10 4.57 12.72 -2.18
C ASN A 10 4.30 11.26 -1.82
N MET A 11 4.65 10.34 -2.73
CA MET A 11 4.53 8.89 -2.55
C MET A 11 5.81 8.25 -1.97
N SER A 12 6.70 9.00 -1.33
CA SER A 12 7.88 8.39 -0.71
C SER A 12 7.56 7.79 0.65
N PHE A 13 7.82 6.49 0.80
CA PHE A 13 8.05 5.87 2.10
C PHE A 13 9.44 5.22 2.06
N VAL A 14 10.40 5.85 2.74
CA VAL A 14 11.71 5.23 2.97
C VAL A 14 11.49 4.07 3.94
N LEU A 15 11.62 2.84 3.45
CA LEU A 15 11.71 1.65 4.30
C LEU A 15 13.11 1.60 4.92
N THR A 16 13.34 2.39 5.96
CA THR A 16 14.57 2.27 6.75
C THR A 16 14.53 0.97 7.54
N SER A 17 15.47 0.07 7.25
CA SER A 17 15.88 -1.02 8.14
C SER A 17 16.41 -0.41 9.44
N THR A 18 15.57 -0.27 10.47
CA THR A 18 16.02 0.17 11.79
C THR A 18 16.68 -1.00 12.52
N THR A 19 18.00 -1.06 12.49
CA THR A 19 18.78 -1.70 13.55
C THR A 19 19.03 -0.67 14.65
N GLU A 20 18.12 -0.57 15.62
CA GLU A 20 18.40 0.14 16.88
C GLU A 20 18.57 -0.88 18.01
N LEU A 21 19.81 -1.02 18.46
CA LEU A 21 20.12 -1.40 19.83
C LEU A 21 20.65 -0.14 20.51
N ALA A 22 19.85 0.42 21.41
CA ALA A 22 20.23 1.55 22.24
C ALA A 22 21.26 1.13 23.31
N SER A 23 22.32 1.91 23.49
CA SER A 23 22.85 2.21 24.82
C SER A 23 23.48 3.60 24.89
N SER A 24 22.79 4.49 25.61
CA SER A 24 23.29 5.56 26.51
C SER A 24 24.63 6.23 26.16
N TYR A 25 24.61 7.53 25.84
CA TYR A 25 25.24 8.61 26.62
C TYR A 25 24.95 9.98 25.94
N ASP A 26 24.18 10.84 26.62
CA ASP A 26 24.05 12.27 26.31
C ASP A 26 25.32 13.02 26.71
N ILE A 27 26.00 13.75 25.81
CA ILE A 27 26.65 15.07 26.07
C ILE A 27 26.86 15.83 24.72
N HIS A 28 26.44 17.12 24.66
CA HIS A 28 26.78 18.21 23.70
C HIS A 28 25.98 18.40 22.38
N SER A 29 24.68 18.74 22.49
CA SER A 29 23.89 19.38 21.42
C SER A 29 24.19 20.89 21.30
N SER A 30 24.72 21.30 20.14
CA SER A 30 24.52 22.60 19.44
C SER A 30 25.63 22.85 18.41
N SER A 31 26.85 22.35 18.65
CA SER A 31 27.96 22.45 17.70
C SER A 31 27.93 21.36 16.62
N GLU A 32 27.48 20.14 16.97
CA GLU A 32 27.35 19.05 16.00
C GLU A 32 26.14 19.24 15.08
N GLU A 33 25.00 19.72 15.57
CA GLU A 33 23.83 20.00 14.72
C GLU A 33 24.12 21.13 13.69
N ALA A 34 24.90 22.13 14.07
CA ALA A 34 25.34 23.20 13.16
C ALA A 34 26.38 22.70 12.14
N ALA A 35 27.31 21.84 12.57
CA ALA A 35 28.32 21.24 11.69
C ALA A 35 27.70 20.21 10.72
N ILE A 36 26.74 19.40 11.17
CA ILE A 36 25.97 18.45 10.36
C ILE A 36 25.10 19.20 9.36
N SER A 37 24.43 20.28 9.79
CA SER A 37 23.66 21.14 8.88
C SER A 37 24.55 21.82 7.83
N GLN A 38 25.73 22.33 8.21
CA GLN A 38 26.68 22.90 7.25
C GLN A 38 27.32 21.85 6.33
N TYR A 39 27.56 20.62 6.81
CA TYR A 39 28.06 19.52 5.98
C TYR A 39 27.01 19.01 5.00
N GLN A 40 25.75 18.88 5.42
CA GLN A 40 24.63 18.54 4.53
C GLN A 40 24.41 19.64 3.49
N GLN A 41 24.40 20.91 3.91
CA GLN A 41 24.20 22.04 3.01
C GLN A 41 25.36 22.25 2.02
N CYS A 42 26.61 21.94 2.40
CA CYS A 42 27.79 22.02 1.52
C CYS A 42 27.92 20.78 0.61
N SER A 43 27.49 19.61 1.07
CA SER A 43 27.36 18.39 0.26
C SER A 43 26.29 18.54 -0.82
N ASP A 44 25.18 19.21 -0.50
CA ASP A 44 24.10 19.46 -1.43
C ASP A 44 24.55 20.38 -2.58
N GLU A 45 25.15 21.55 -2.32
CA GLU A 45 25.54 22.47 -3.41
C GLU A 45 26.72 21.96 -4.27
N ALA A 46 27.71 21.29 -3.68
CA ALA A 46 28.85 20.74 -4.42
C ALA A 46 28.47 19.47 -5.21
N GLY A 47 27.62 18.60 -4.62
CA GLY A 47 27.07 17.43 -5.29
C GLY A 47 26.15 17.80 -6.46
N ILE A 48 25.22 18.74 -6.25
CA ILE A 48 24.30 19.24 -7.29
C ILE A 48 25.06 19.86 -8.47
N ARG A 49 26.11 20.64 -8.21
CA ARG A 49 26.99 21.18 -9.29
C ARG A 49 27.65 20.07 -10.09
N ASN A 50 28.11 18.99 -9.44
CA ASN A 50 28.70 17.85 -10.13
C ASN A 50 27.68 17.09 -11.00
N TYR A 51 26.42 16.98 -10.57
CA TYR A 51 25.38 16.31 -11.35
C TYR A 51 24.93 17.12 -12.57
N LYS A 52 24.82 18.44 -12.43
CA LYS A 52 24.54 19.33 -13.57
C LYS A 52 25.63 19.26 -14.63
N GLN A 53 26.89 19.30 -14.20
CA GLN A 53 28.02 19.14 -15.12
C GLN A 53 27.98 17.77 -15.82
N LEU A 54 27.71 16.69 -15.08
CA LEU A 54 27.62 15.34 -15.64
C LEU A 54 26.51 15.21 -16.70
N LEU A 55 25.42 15.96 -16.54
CA LEU A 55 24.32 16.02 -17.52
C LEU A 55 24.62 16.97 -18.67
N GLU A 56 25.32 18.08 -18.43
CA GLU A 56 25.77 19.00 -19.48
C GLU A 56 26.79 18.32 -20.41
N ASP A 57 27.67 17.48 -19.86
CA ASP A 57 28.75 16.78 -20.59
C ASP A 57 28.26 15.65 -21.52
N ILE A 58 26.99 15.24 -21.48
CA ILE A 58 26.45 14.26 -22.43
C ILE A 58 26.42 14.91 -23.83
N PRO A 59 26.94 14.27 -24.88
CA PRO A 59 26.89 14.81 -26.24
C PRO A 59 25.46 15.15 -26.70
N GLU A 60 25.32 16.10 -27.62
CA GLU A 60 24.00 16.52 -28.14
C GLU A 60 23.27 15.41 -28.91
N ASP A 61 24.00 14.43 -29.44
CA ASP A 61 23.40 13.24 -30.05
C ASP A 61 22.69 12.35 -29.01
N GLY A 62 22.96 12.54 -27.71
CA GLY A 62 22.32 11.84 -26.61
C GLY A 62 22.55 10.33 -26.61
N LEU A 63 23.58 9.81 -27.30
CA LEU A 63 23.79 8.36 -27.47
C LEU A 63 24.89 7.79 -26.56
N ASP A 64 25.84 8.62 -26.11
CA ASP A 64 26.90 8.18 -25.19
C ASP A 64 26.60 8.58 -23.74
N HIS A 65 26.19 7.60 -22.94
CA HIS A 65 25.91 7.74 -21.51
C HIS A 65 26.89 6.95 -20.63
N SER A 66 28.04 6.52 -21.17
CA SER A 66 28.99 5.64 -20.48
C SER A 66 29.42 6.21 -19.11
N ASN A 67 29.74 7.50 -19.05
CA ASN A 67 30.15 8.17 -17.81
C ASN A 67 29.04 8.19 -16.74
N ILE A 68 27.79 8.39 -17.13
CA ILE A 68 26.63 8.40 -16.22
C ILE A 68 26.37 6.99 -15.71
N SER A 69 26.42 5.98 -16.58
CA SER A 69 26.23 4.59 -16.18
C SER A 69 27.27 4.14 -15.13
N ILE A 70 28.54 4.53 -15.30
CA ILE A 70 29.62 4.26 -14.35
C ILE A 70 29.39 5.02 -13.05
N TRP A 71 28.90 6.26 -13.13
CA TRP A 71 28.58 7.05 -11.94
C TRP A 71 27.43 6.42 -11.14
N ILE A 72 26.32 6.07 -11.79
CA ILE A 72 25.15 5.42 -11.16
C ILE A 72 25.56 4.14 -10.44
N GLN A 73 26.43 3.32 -11.04
CA GLN A 73 26.93 2.09 -10.43
C GLN A 73 27.75 2.29 -9.15
N ARG A 74 28.34 3.49 -8.97
CA ARG A 74 29.21 3.82 -7.83
C ARG A 74 28.52 4.73 -6.81
N ALA A 75 27.39 5.33 -7.17
CA ALA A 75 26.62 6.20 -6.30
C ALA A 75 26.02 5.40 -5.14
N ASP A 76 25.98 6.02 -3.96
CA ASP A 76 25.21 5.51 -2.82
C ASP A 76 23.74 5.95 -2.92
N SER A 77 22.91 5.42 -2.02
CA SER A 77 21.47 5.69 -2.03
C SER A 77 21.11 7.17 -1.88
N GLN A 78 21.88 7.95 -1.09
CA GLN A 78 21.58 9.35 -0.85
C GLN A 78 21.96 10.21 -2.07
N MET A 79 23.12 9.93 -2.67
CA MET A 79 23.55 10.55 -3.93
C MET A 79 22.54 10.28 -5.05
N LEU A 80 22.06 9.04 -5.15
CA LEU A 80 21.06 8.67 -6.15
C LEU A 80 19.73 9.38 -5.93
N GLU A 81 19.25 9.47 -4.68
CA GLU A 81 18.00 10.17 -4.35
C GLU A 81 18.06 11.67 -4.70
N LEU A 82 19.19 12.33 -4.43
CA LEU A 82 19.39 13.73 -4.79
C LEU A 82 19.47 13.91 -6.31
N PHE A 83 20.19 13.03 -7.00
CA PHE A 83 20.29 13.04 -8.45
C PHE A 83 18.92 12.83 -9.11
N GLU A 84 18.13 11.89 -8.63
CA GLU A 84 16.76 11.62 -9.08
C GLU A 84 15.89 12.87 -8.97
N LYS A 85 15.92 13.55 -7.81
CA LYS A 85 15.14 14.78 -7.58
C LYS A 85 15.52 15.89 -8.58
N GLU A 86 16.81 16.11 -8.79
CA GLU A 86 17.28 17.15 -9.72
C GLU A 86 16.91 16.78 -11.16
N LEU A 87 17.11 15.51 -11.57
CA LEU A 87 16.74 15.02 -12.90
C LEU A 87 15.25 15.22 -13.17
N VAL A 88 14.38 14.87 -12.22
CA VAL A 88 12.93 15.08 -12.32
C VAL A 88 12.62 16.57 -12.46
N ALA A 89 13.27 17.45 -11.69
CA ALA A 89 13.05 18.88 -11.79
C ALA A 89 13.44 19.45 -13.17
N MET A 90 14.57 19.00 -13.74
CA MET A 90 14.99 19.40 -15.08
C MET A 90 14.06 18.88 -16.17
N ILE A 91 13.56 17.65 -16.02
CA ILE A 91 12.54 17.08 -16.91
C ILE A 91 11.27 17.92 -16.86
N ASP A 92 10.76 18.22 -15.67
CA ASP A 92 9.54 19.00 -15.50
C ASP A 92 9.69 20.42 -16.06
N GLN A 93 10.85 21.05 -15.88
CA GLN A 93 11.17 22.33 -16.50
C GLN A 93 11.19 22.23 -18.03
N SER A 94 11.85 21.21 -18.59
CA SER A 94 11.94 21.00 -20.03
C SER A 94 10.56 20.79 -20.66
N ILE A 95 9.72 19.95 -20.04
CA ILE A 95 8.33 19.72 -20.45
C ILE A 95 7.53 21.02 -20.40
N HIS A 96 7.70 21.84 -19.35
CA HIS A 96 7.02 23.12 -19.23
C HIS A 96 7.40 24.08 -20.36
N GLU A 97 8.69 24.18 -20.68
CA GLU A 97 9.21 25.02 -21.76
C GLU A 97 8.66 24.58 -23.13
N ILE A 98 8.68 23.27 -23.42
CA ILE A 98 8.11 22.69 -24.65
C ILE A 98 6.62 23.05 -24.78
N ASN A 99 5.85 22.86 -23.71
CA ASN A 99 4.41 23.15 -23.70
C ASN A 99 4.11 24.65 -23.85
N SER A 100 5.02 25.53 -23.39
CA SER A 100 4.84 26.98 -23.49
C SER A 100 5.05 27.51 -24.92
N LYS A 101 5.95 26.89 -25.70
CA LYS A 101 6.45 27.43 -26.98
C LYS A 101 5.58 27.17 -28.23
N HIS A 102 4.47 26.44 -28.12
CA HIS A 102 3.44 26.26 -29.18
C HIS A 102 3.98 26.14 -30.64
N GLY A 103 5.04 25.36 -30.87
CA GLY A 103 5.53 25.04 -32.21
C GLY A 103 6.65 25.92 -32.81
N GLN A 104 7.38 26.72 -32.01
CA GLN A 104 8.65 27.33 -32.44
C GLN A 104 9.85 26.47 -32.00
N GLU A 105 10.89 26.38 -32.85
CA GLU A 105 12.17 25.63 -32.71
C GLU A 105 12.15 24.51 -31.64
N GLN A 106 11.44 23.42 -31.96
CA GLN A 106 11.29 22.26 -31.07
C GLN A 106 12.49 21.32 -31.09
N GLU A 107 13.40 21.45 -32.06
CA GLU A 107 14.47 20.47 -32.27
C GLU A 107 15.47 20.45 -31.10
N SER A 108 15.98 21.60 -30.68
CA SER A 108 16.91 21.66 -29.52
C SER A 108 16.24 21.24 -28.21
N ASP A 109 14.98 21.63 -28.00
CA ASP A 109 14.19 21.25 -26.82
C ASP A 109 13.90 19.74 -26.79
N MET A 110 13.62 19.15 -27.95
CA MET A 110 13.41 17.72 -28.13
C MET A 110 14.69 16.94 -27.83
N HIS A 111 15.84 17.32 -28.40
CA HIS A 111 17.12 16.66 -28.14
C HIS A 111 17.45 16.70 -26.64
N ARG A 112 17.24 17.84 -25.98
CA ARG A 112 17.41 17.97 -24.53
C ARG A 112 16.48 17.03 -23.76
N LEU A 113 15.19 16.96 -24.12
CA LEU A 113 14.25 16.09 -23.41
C LEU A 113 14.56 14.61 -23.62
N LEU A 114 14.93 14.20 -24.84
CA LEU A 114 15.35 12.83 -25.15
C LEU A 114 16.61 12.44 -24.36
N LYS A 115 17.58 13.35 -24.24
CA LYS A 115 18.79 13.15 -23.41
C LYS A 115 18.44 12.95 -21.94
N LEU A 116 17.58 13.78 -21.35
CA LEU A 116 17.13 13.62 -19.96
C LEU A 116 16.35 12.32 -19.76
N ALA A 117 15.50 11.95 -20.72
CA ALA A 117 14.75 10.70 -20.70
C ALA A 117 15.68 9.48 -20.81
N GLY A 118 16.74 9.54 -21.63
CA GLY A 118 17.76 8.51 -21.71
C GLY A 118 18.51 8.31 -20.39
N VAL A 119 18.78 9.40 -19.65
CA VAL A 119 19.35 9.27 -18.29
C VAL A 119 18.34 8.66 -17.32
N MET A 120 17.07 9.04 -17.40
CA MET A 120 16.00 8.48 -16.57
C MET A 120 15.89 6.96 -16.72
N THR A 121 16.04 6.43 -17.94
CA THR A 121 15.93 4.98 -18.20
C THR A 121 17.12 4.16 -17.71
N MET A 122 18.23 4.81 -17.35
CA MET A 122 19.43 4.18 -16.76
C MET A 122 19.38 4.08 -15.24
N LEU A 123 18.47 4.84 -14.61
CA LEU A 123 18.30 4.79 -13.17
C LEU A 123 17.67 3.46 -12.74
N PRO A 124 17.98 2.97 -11.52
CA PRO A 124 17.30 1.83 -10.96
C PRO A 124 15.76 2.06 -10.95
N PRO A 125 14.96 1.06 -11.35
CA PRO A 125 13.52 1.21 -11.41
C PRO A 125 12.94 1.47 -10.01
N SER A 126 12.26 2.61 -9.85
CA SER A 126 11.64 3.04 -8.60
C SER A 126 10.22 3.54 -8.83
N SER A 127 9.30 3.24 -7.90
CA SER A 127 7.92 3.79 -7.96
C SER A 127 7.90 5.31 -7.86
N ASP A 128 8.92 5.92 -7.25
CA ASP A 128 9.02 7.36 -7.09
C ASP A 128 9.29 8.07 -8.43
N LEU A 129 9.91 7.36 -9.39
CA LEU A 129 10.18 7.86 -10.74
C LEU A 129 8.99 7.69 -11.69
N LEU A 130 8.02 6.83 -11.35
CA LEU A 130 6.86 6.54 -12.21
C LEU A 130 6.13 7.81 -12.67
N PRO A 131 5.84 8.82 -11.82
CA PRO A 131 5.19 10.05 -12.27
C PRO A 131 5.98 10.81 -13.34
N ALA A 132 7.30 10.89 -13.21
CA ALA A 132 8.13 11.56 -14.19
C ALA A 132 8.17 10.78 -15.51
N ILE A 133 8.28 9.44 -15.43
CA ILE A 133 8.26 8.55 -16.60
C ILE A 133 6.94 8.68 -17.38
N LEU A 134 5.79 8.73 -16.70
CA LEU A 134 4.49 8.91 -17.36
C LEU A 134 4.38 10.28 -18.05
N ARG A 135 4.86 11.36 -17.41
CA ARG A 135 4.88 12.69 -18.03
C ARG A 135 5.81 12.75 -19.24
N LEU A 136 6.99 12.13 -19.14
CA LEU A 136 7.92 12.00 -20.26
C LEU A 136 7.27 11.29 -21.43
N TYR A 137 6.75 10.08 -21.20
CA TYR A 137 6.13 9.28 -22.26
C TYR A 137 5.03 10.04 -22.99
N ALA A 138 4.11 10.67 -22.25
CA ALA A 138 3.04 11.48 -22.84
C ALA A 138 3.55 12.70 -23.62
N THR A 139 4.67 13.31 -23.21
CA THR A 139 5.28 14.44 -23.93
C THR A 139 5.99 13.98 -25.20
N LEU A 140 6.63 12.81 -25.18
CA LEU A 140 7.33 12.25 -26.34
C LEU A 140 6.39 11.90 -27.50
N GLU A 141 5.09 11.66 -27.25
CA GLU A 141 4.09 11.47 -28.31
C GLU A 141 3.91 12.70 -29.23
N ILE A 142 4.39 13.87 -28.83
CA ILE A 142 4.35 15.10 -29.63
C ILE A 142 5.43 15.09 -30.72
N PHE A 143 6.51 14.32 -30.54
CA PHE A 143 7.69 14.32 -31.41
C PHE A 143 7.60 13.29 -32.54
N PRO A 144 8.40 13.45 -33.63
CA PRO A 144 8.49 12.47 -34.69
C PRO A 144 8.84 11.06 -34.18
N VAL A 145 8.08 10.06 -34.60
CA VAL A 145 8.19 8.67 -34.12
C VAL A 145 9.62 8.11 -34.29
N ASN A 146 10.30 8.43 -35.38
CA ASN A 146 11.66 7.97 -35.68
C ASN A 146 12.69 8.40 -34.63
N GLU A 147 12.49 9.53 -33.96
CA GLU A 147 13.43 10.08 -32.96
C GLU A 147 13.07 9.64 -31.54
N ALA A 148 11.78 9.51 -31.22
CA ALA A 148 11.31 9.19 -29.87
C ALA A 148 11.16 7.69 -29.59
N ASN A 149 11.02 6.83 -30.61
CA ASN A 149 10.62 5.43 -30.40
C ASN A 149 11.60 4.61 -29.54
N GLY A 150 12.90 4.83 -29.70
CA GLY A 150 13.91 4.13 -28.88
C GLY A 150 13.76 4.44 -27.38
N ILE A 151 13.66 5.72 -27.05
CA ILE A 151 13.45 6.17 -25.67
C ILE A 151 12.07 5.76 -25.15
N ALA A 152 11.01 5.85 -25.97
CA ALA A 152 9.67 5.43 -25.59
C ALA A 152 9.64 3.94 -25.22
N SER A 153 10.33 3.08 -25.97
CA SER A 153 10.49 1.65 -25.68
C SER A 153 11.21 1.43 -24.33
N GLU A 154 12.29 2.17 -24.07
CA GLU A 154 13.00 2.09 -22.79
C GLU A 154 12.14 2.58 -21.61
N LEU A 155 11.34 3.63 -21.78
CA LEU A 155 10.39 4.08 -20.76
C LEU A 155 9.30 3.02 -20.49
N LYS A 156 8.79 2.34 -21.53
CA LYS A 156 7.88 1.20 -21.36
C LYS A 156 8.54 0.09 -20.53
N ARG A 157 9.80 -0.25 -20.83
CA ARG A 157 10.59 -1.22 -20.04
C ARG A 157 10.69 -0.79 -18.58
N CYS A 158 11.03 0.46 -18.30
CA CYS A 158 11.11 0.99 -16.92
C CYS A 158 9.78 0.84 -16.16
N VAL A 159 8.64 1.17 -16.78
CA VAL A 159 7.32 0.99 -16.14
C VAL A 159 7.04 -0.47 -15.81
N ARG A 160 7.34 -1.40 -16.73
CA ARG A 160 7.18 -2.84 -16.49
C ARG A 160 8.06 -3.33 -15.34
N GLU A 161 9.32 -2.90 -15.28
CA GLU A 161 10.24 -3.23 -14.20
C GLU A 161 9.79 -2.67 -12.84
N ILE A 162 9.30 -1.43 -12.82
CA ILE A 162 8.70 -0.84 -11.60
C ILE A 162 7.54 -1.71 -11.13
N PHE A 163 6.64 -2.12 -12.03
CA PHE A 163 5.48 -2.94 -11.69
C PHE A 163 5.91 -4.32 -11.15
N GLN A 164 6.93 -4.93 -11.77
CA GLN A 164 7.50 -6.19 -11.28
C GLN A 164 8.14 -6.04 -9.89
N GLY A 165 8.87 -4.95 -9.66
CA GLY A 165 9.50 -4.63 -8.37
C GLY A 165 8.47 -4.40 -7.24
N GLN A 166 7.36 -3.72 -7.53
CA GLN A 166 6.31 -3.51 -6.52
C GLN A 166 5.65 -4.80 -6.03
N CYS A 167 5.61 -5.83 -6.88
CA CYS A 167 5.11 -7.15 -6.48
C CYS A 167 6.12 -7.94 -5.63
N SER A 168 7.43 -7.64 -5.69
CA SER A 168 8.48 -8.34 -4.93
C SER A 168 8.82 -7.65 -3.59
N LEU A 169 8.75 -6.31 -3.53
CA LEU A 169 9.06 -5.51 -2.34
C LEU A 169 8.09 -5.70 -1.17
N ALA A 170 6.87 -6.18 -1.44
CA ALA A 170 5.88 -6.50 -0.41
C ALA A 170 6.37 -7.56 0.61
N LEU A 171 7.48 -8.25 0.37
CA LEU A 171 7.95 -9.39 1.17
C LEU A 171 9.10 -9.08 2.15
N ASN A 172 9.73 -7.90 2.10
CA ASN A 172 11.03 -7.68 2.77
C ASN A 172 11.01 -6.75 4.01
N GLY A 173 9.87 -6.59 4.68
CA GLY A 173 9.76 -5.77 5.90
C GLY A 173 9.47 -6.57 7.16
N ILE A 174 10.00 -6.12 8.31
CA ILE A 174 9.48 -6.54 9.62
C ILE A 174 8.18 -5.77 9.86
N TYR A 175 7.07 -6.39 9.51
CA TYR A 175 5.75 -5.81 9.68
C TYR A 175 5.15 -6.25 11.01
N SER A 176 4.51 -5.33 11.72
CA SER A 176 3.80 -5.63 12.95
C SER A 176 2.35 -5.18 12.86
N VAL A 177 1.45 -5.95 13.46
CA VAL A 177 0.04 -5.57 13.57
C VAL A 177 -0.06 -4.31 14.43
N PRO A 178 -0.72 -3.24 13.96
CA PRO A 178 -0.95 -2.04 14.77
C PRO A 178 -1.68 -2.41 16.06
N ARG A 179 -1.37 -1.72 17.16
CA ARG A 179 -2.03 -1.96 18.45
C ARG A 179 -3.56 -1.95 18.27
N GLY A 180 -4.20 -3.01 18.75
CA GLY A 180 -5.65 -3.19 18.65
C GLY A 180 -6.17 -3.66 17.28
N GLY A 181 -5.29 -4.04 16.34
CA GLY A 181 -5.69 -4.61 15.04
C GLY A 181 -6.17 -3.59 14.02
N GLY A 182 -5.68 -2.34 14.10
CA GLY A 182 -6.07 -1.26 13.17
C GLY A 182 -5.61 -1.47 11.72
N ILE A 183 -5.89 -0.47 10.88
CA ILE A 183 -5.49 -0.50 9.45
C ILE A 183 -3.96 -0.43 9.36
N HIS A 184 -3.35 -1.31 8.56
CA HIS A 184 -1.90 -1.30 8.37
C HIS A 184 -1.50 -0.18 7.39
N LYS A 185 -0.35 0.46 7.62
CA LYS A 185 0.16 1.54 6.75
C LYS A 185 0.34 1.07 5.30
N ILE A 186 0.78 -0.17 5.10
CA ILE A 186 0.94 -0.78 3.76
C ILE A 186 -0.37 -0.81 2.98
N THR A 187 -1.51 -1.08 3.64
CA THR A 187 -2.83 -1.10 3.02
C THR A 187 -3.20 0.29 2.50
N SER A 188 -2.96 1.33 3.32
CA SER A 188 -3.22 2.71 2.91
C SER A 188 -2.31 3.14 1.76
N TYR A 189 -1.02 2.79 1.84
CA TYR A 189 -0.05 3.06 0.78
C TYR A 189 -0.45 2.39 -0.54
N MET A 190 -0.69 1.08 -0.55
CA MET A 190 -1.04 0.34 -1.76
C MET A 190 -2.35 0.83 -2.37
N MET A 191 -3.36 1.16 -1.56
CA MET A 191 -4.61 1.72 -2.10
C MET A 191 -4.44 3.12 -2.68
N ASN A 192 -3.53 3.95 -2.14
CA ASN A 192 -3.19 5.23 -2.72
C ASN A 192 -2.39 5.07 -4.02
N TYR A 193 -1.49 4.09 -4.08
CA TYR A 193 -0.76 3.74 -5.29
C TYR A 193 -1.71 3.25 -6.39
N ILE A 194 -2.63 2.33 -6.07
CA ILE A 194 -3.67 1.87 -7.01
C ILE A 194 -4.52 3.04 -7.51
N LYS A 195 -4.92 3.96 -6.63
CA LYS A 195 -5.64 5.18 -7.02
C LYS A 195 -4.84 6.00 -8.03
N TYR A 196 -3.56 6.24 -7.75
CA TYR A 196 -2.67 6.98 -8.63
C TYR A 196 -2.55 6.31 -10.00
N LEU A 197 -2.30 4.99 -10.04
CA LEU A 197 -2.25 4.26 -11.31
C LEU A 197 -3.55 4.40 -12.10
N TRP A 198 -4.69 4.32 -11.41
CA TRP A 198 -5.98 4.42 -12.06
C TRP A 198 -6.26 5.82 -12.65
N GLU A 199 -5.72 6.88 -12.06
CA GLU A 199 -5.79 8.24 -12.63
C GLU A 199 -5.05 8.36 -13.97
N HIS A 200 -4.18 7.40 -14.28
CA HIS A 200 -3.40 7.32 -15.52
C HIS A 200 -3.75 6.06 -16.34
N ASP A 201 -4.96 5.51 -16.20
CA ASP A 201 -5.36 4.23 -16.79
C ASP A 201 -5.16 4.14 -18.31
N SER A 202 -5.55 5.18 -19.06
CA SER A 202 -5.44 5.23 -20.50
C SER A 202 -3.98 5.15 -20.96
N LEU A 203 -3.14 6.01 -20.42
CA LEU A 203 -1.71 6.08 -20.70
C LEU A 203 -1.00 4.79 -20.29
N LEU A 204 -1.28 4.28 -19.10
CA LEU A 204 -0.68 3.04 -18.63
C LEU A 204 -1.08 1.84 -19.49
N ASN A 205 -2.33 1.75 -19.96
CA ASN A 205 -2.71 0.66 -20.86
C ASN A 205 -2.01 0.76 -22.23
N VAL A 206 -1.69 1.96 -22.72
CA VAL A 206 -0.85 2.14 -23.92
C VAL A 206 0.58 1.68 -23.67
N ILE A 207 1.16 2.07 -22.54
CA ILE A 207 2.54 1.71 -22.15
C ILE A 207 2.68 0.20 -21.91
N LEU A 208 1.66 -0.42 -21.28
CA LEU A 208 1.65 -1.83 -20.91
C LEU A 208 1.26 -2.76 -22.06
N ALA A 209 0.60 -2.25 -23.11
CA ALA A 209 0.34 -3.01 -24.32
C ALA A 209 1.64 -3.57 -24.89
N GLN A 210 1.62 -4.83 -25.34
CA GLN A 210 2.78 -5.43 -25.99
C GLN A 210 2.92 -4.85 -27.40
N ASP A 211 4.15 -4.54 -27.80
CA ASP A 211 4.44 -4.15 -29.17
C ASP A 211 4.53 -5.39 -30.08
N ASP A 212 4.08 -5.24 -31.33
CA ASP A 212 4.05 -6.30 -32.33
C ASP A 212 5.47 -6.82 -32.62
N GLY A 213 5.92 -7.87 -31.92
CA GLY A 213 7.23 -8.49 -32.11
C GLY A 213 8.04 -8.75 -30.84
N GLU A 214 7.59 -8.32 -29.66
CA GLU A 214 8.20 -8.74 -28.39
C GLU A 214 7.95 -10.23 -28.16
N SER A 215 9.01 -10.99 -27.85
CA SER A 215 8.93 -12.45 -27.75
C SER A 215 7.90 -12.89 -26.70
N GLU A 216 7.16 -13.97 -27.00
CA GLU A 216 6.15 -14.60 -26.15
C GLU A 216 6.73 -15.22 -24.86
N ASN A 217 7.75 -14.63 -24.23
CA ASN A 217 8.27 -15.14 -22.97
C ASN A 217 7.34 -14.65 -21.83
N PRO A 218 6.37 -15.47 -21.38
CA PRO A 218 5.26 -15.01 -20.53
C PRO A 218 5.76 -14.67 -19.12
N LEU A 219 6.99 -15.08 -18.81
CA LEU A 219 7.62 -14.94 -17.52
C LEU A 219 8.26 -13.57 -17.27
N HIS A 220 8.48 -12.73 -18.28
CA HIS A 220 9.18 -11.44 -18.09
C HIS A 220 8.41 -10.21 -18.61
N TYR A 221 7.64 -10.31 -19.71
CA TYR A 221 7.03 -9.11 -20.32
C TYR A 221 5.49 -9.11 -20.39
N GLY A 222 4.85 -10.28 -20.40
CA GLY A 222 3.39 -10.39 -20.63
C GLY A 222 2.50 -10.39 -19.39
N LYS A 223 3.07 -10.46 -18.18
CA LYS A 223 2.26 -10.67 -16.96
C LYS A 223 1.26 -9.55 -16.72
N TRP A 224 1.64 -8.31 -17.02
CA TRP A 224 0.89 -7.08 -16.73
C TRP A 224 0.49 -6.31 -17.99
N ALA A 225 0.10 -7.00 -19.06
CA ALA A 225 -0.25 -6.38 -20.35
C ALA A 225 -1.41 -5.36 -20.27
N ARG A 226 -2.15 -5.32 -19.15
CA ARG A 226 -3.17 -4.32 -18.84
C ARG A 226 -3.10 -3.92 -17.37
N LEU A 227 -3.50 -2.69 -17.08
CA LEU A 227 -3.46 -2.14 -15.72
C LEU A 227 -4.36 -2.91 -14.75
N ASP A 228 -5.53 -3.35 -15.20
CA ASP A 228 -6.50 -4.05 -14.34
C ASP A 228 -5.97 -5.41 -13.85
N TYR A 229 -5.25 -6.16 -14.68
CA TYR A 229 -4.56 -7.39 -14.22
C TYR A 229 -3.45 -7.14 -13.21
N PHE A 230 -2.71 -6.04 -13.39
CA PHE A 230 -1.70 -5.63 -12.43
C PHE A 230 -2.33 -5.26 -11.08
N VAL A 231 -3.39 -4.42 -11.10
CA VAL A 231 -4.13 -4.03 -9.89
C VAL A 231 -4.70 -5.26 -9.18
N GLN A 232 -5.32 -6.19 -9.89
CA GLN A 232 -5.82 -7.43 -9.30
C GLN A 232 -4.72 -8.20 -8.55
N SER A 233 -3.54 -8.30 -9.16
CA SER A 233 -2.42 -9.00 -8.56
C SER A 233 -1.87 -8.26 -7.35
N LEU A 234 -1.74 -6.93 -7.43
CA LEU A 234 -1.30 -6.10 -6.32
C LEU A 234 -2.24 -6.22 -5.11
N ILE A 235 -3.55 -6.23 -5.32
CA ILE A 235 -4.53 -6.46 -4.25
C ILE A 235 -4.35 -7.88 -3.68
N GLY A 236 -4.20 -8.91 -4.52
CA GLY A 236 -3.94 -10.28 -4.05
C GLY A 236 -2.64 -10.42 -3.24
N TYR A 237 -1.58 -9.70 -3.63
CA TYR A 237 -0.33 -9.63 -2.87
C TYR A 237 -0.53 -8.94 -1.52
N LEU A 238 -1.28 -7.83 -1.48
CA LEU A 238 -1.63 -7.13 -0.24
C LEU A 238 -2.36 -8.06 0.73
N ASP A 239 -3.33 -8.85 0.25
CA ASP A 239 -4.08 -9.79 1.08
C ASP A 239 -3.15 -10.85 1.72
N SER A 240 -2.31 -11.49 0.90
CA SER A 240 -1.33 -12.49 1.35
C SER A 240 -0.32 -11.91 2.36
N LEU A 241 0.09 -10.67 2.13
CA LEU A 241 0.96 -9.95 3.04
C LEU A 241 0.26 -9.72 4.38
N LEU A 242 -0.96 -9.17 4.38
CA LEU A 242 -1.73 -8.91 5.59
C LEU A 242 -1.99 -10.19 6.39
N GLU A 243 -2.30 -11.31 5.73
CA GLU A 243 -2.40 -12.61 6.38
C GLU A 243 -1.08 -12.98 7.07
N THR A 244 0.05 -12.82 6.38
CA THR A 244 1.38 -13.09 6.94
C THR A 244 1.72 -12.19 8.12
N ILE A 245 1.41 -10.90 8.06
CA ILE A 245 1.59 -9.94 9.16
C ILE A 245 0.77 -10.38 10.39
N SER A 246 -0.42 -10.93 10.16
CA SER A 246 -1.34 -11.32 11.23
C SER A 246 -0.93 -12.62 11.95
N LYS A 247 -0.13 -13.50 11.34
CA LYS A 247 0.14 -14.89 11.80
C LYS A 247 0.54 -15.02 13.28
N TYR A 248 1.23 -14.03 13.84
CA TYR A 248 1.75 -14.06 15.21
C TYR A 248 0.79 -13.49 16.27
N GLN A 249 -0.43 -13.11 15.89
CA GLN A 249 -1.45 -12.61 16.83
C GLN A 249 -2.40 -13.72 17.29
N SER A 250 -3.21 -13.47 18.32
CA SER A 250 -4.32 -14.38 18.66
C SER A 250 -5.33 -14.43 17.51
N THR A 251 -5.98 -15.57 17.30
CA THR A 251 -6.90 -15.79 16.17
C THR A 251 -8.01 -14.74 16.10
N GLU A 252 -8.51 -14.29 17.24
CA GLU A 252 -9.54 -13.27 17.35
C GLU A 252 -9.02 -11.89 16.90
N LEU A 253 -7.81 -11.51 17.32
CA LEU A 253 -7.19 -10.25 16.92
C LEU A 253 -6.79 -10.26 15.43
N GLN A 254 -6.39 -11.43 14.90
CA GLN A 254 -6.20 -11.62 13.46
C GLN A 254 -7.48 -11.31 12.69
N CYS A 255 -8.63 -11.81 13.15
CA CYS A 255 -9.92 -11.53 12.50
C CYS A 255 -10.22 -10.02 12.47
N ILE A 256 -10.02 -9.30 13.59
CA ILE A 256 -10.22 -7.84 13.64
C ILE A 256 -9.27 -7.10 12.70
N PHE A 257 -7.99 -7.49 12.69
CA PHE A 257 -7.00 -6.90 11.81
C PHE A 257 -7.33 -7.09 10.33
N LEU A 258 -7.62 -8.32 9.91
CA LEU A 258 -7.99 -8.61 8.53
C LEU A 258 -9.32 -7.96 8.14
N LEU A 259 -10.30 -7.93 9.06
CA LEU A 259 -11.57 -7.24 8.86
C LEU A 259 -11.39 -5.75 8.57
N ASN A 260 -10.60 -5.04 9.38
CA ASN A 260 -10.36 -3.61 9.19
C ASN A 260 -9.71 -3.32 7.84
N ASN A 261 -8.72 -4.12 7.45
CA ASN A 261 -7.99 -3.90 6.21
C ASN A 261 -8.84 -4.28 4.98
N ALA A 262 -9.56 -5.40 5.01
CA ALA A 262 -10.47 -5.79 3.93
C ALA A 262 -11.59 -4.75 3.73
N HIS A 263 -12.19 -4.26 4.81
CA HIS A 263 -13.21 -3.20 4.72
C HIS A 263 -12.63 -1.90 4.18
N PHE A 264 -11.41 -1.53 4.58
CA PHE A 264 -10.75 -0.35 4.03
C PHE A 264 -10.48 -0.46 2.53
N ILE A 265 -9.99 -1.61 2.06
CA ILE A 265 -9.78 -1.90 0.63
C ILE A 265 -11.12 -1.80 -0.10
N LEU A 266 -12.16 -2.48 0.39
CA LEU A 266 -13.50 -2.46 -0.18
C LEU A 266 -14.04 -1.02 -0.35
N GLU A 267 -13.98 -0.20 0.70
CA GLU A 267 -14.47 1.18 0.66
C GLU A 267 -13.63 2.07 -0.26
N LYS A 268 -12.34 1.78 -0.44
CA LYS A 268 -11.50 2.47 -1.42
C LYS A 268 -11.87 2.04 -2.85
N LEU A 269 -12.02 0.75 -3.12
CA LEU A 269 -12.40 0.22 -4.42
C LEU A 269 -13.76 0.73 -4.89
N LYS A 270 -14.77 0.80 -4.02
CA LYS A 270 -16.09 1.37 -4.35
C LYS A 270 -16.04 2.85 -4.73
N LYS A 271 -15.06 3.59 -4.22
CA LYS A 271 -14.91 5.03 -4.50
C LYS A 271 -14.07 5.31 -5.75
N LEU A 272 -13.24 4.36 -6.14
CA LEU A 272 -12.48 4.43 -7.37
C LEU A 272 -13.46 4.07 -8.48
N ASP A 273 -13.88 5.01 -9.34
CA ASP A 273 -14.74 4.73 -10.49
C ASP A 273 -13.93 4.03 -11.59
N MET A 274 -13.55 2.77 -11.32
CA MET A 274 -12.73 1.98 -12.20
C MET A 274 -13.63 1.39 -13.27
N LYS A 275 -13.69 2.02 -14.43
CA LYS A 275 -14.45 1.53 -15.61
C LYS A 275 -13.91 0.21 -16.20
N SER A 276 -13.37 -0.69 -15.37
CA SER A 276 -12.94 -2.04 -15.69
C SER A 276 -14.00 -3.07 -15.33
N ALA A 277 -14.15 -4.06 -16.19
CA ALA A 277 -15.00 -5.23 -15.95
C ALA A 277 -14.57 -6.04 -14.72
N LEU A 278 -13.32 -5.92 -14.25
CA LEU A 278 -12.82 -6.66 -13.09
C LEU A 278 -13.18 -6.00 -11.76
N GLN A 279 -13.57 -4.71 -11.75
CA GLN A 279 -13.83 -3.98 -10.52
C GLN A 279 -14.92 -4.65 -9.66
N GLU A 280 -16.03 -5.04 -10.28
CA GLU A 280 -17.14 -5.70 -9.58
C GLU A 280 -16.70 -7.01 -8.91
N SER A 281 -15.78 -7.74 -9.56
CA SER A 281 -15.22 -8.97 -8.99
C SER A 281 -14.37 -8.70 -7.75
N TRP A 282 -13.59 -7.61 -7.74
CA TRP A 282 -12.78 -7.21 -6.59
C TRP A 282 -13.67 -6.75 -5.43
N ILE A 283 -14.67 -5.90 -5.70
CA ILE A 283 -15.65 -5.44 -4.71
C ILE A 283 -16.38 -6.64 -4.08
N THR A 284 -16.85 -7.57 -4.90
CA THR A 284 -17.55 -8.78 -4.42
C THR A 284 -16.63 -9.63 -3.54
N ARG A 285 -15.38 -9.83 -3.97
CA ARG A 285 -14.38 -10.60 -3.22
C ARG A 285 -14.08 -9.97 -1.87
N ASP A 286 -13.82 -8.66 -1.81
CA ASP A 286 -13.50 -7.98 -0.55
C ASP A 286 -14.72 -7.84 0.37
N HIS A 287 -15.92 -7.70 -0.20
CA HIS A 287 -17.16 -7.81 0.56
C HIS A 287 -17.28 -9.19 1.23
N ASN A 288 -17.05 -10.27 0.48
CA ASN A 288 -17.07 -11.63 1.03
C ASN A 288 -15.99 -11.82 2.10
N GLN A 289 -14.82 -11.20 1.92
CA GLN A 289 -13.75 -11.24 2.93
C GLN A 289 -14.17 -10.53 4.22
N VAL A 290 -14.85 -9.37 4.14
CA VAL A 290 -15.40 -8.67 5.31
C VAL A 290 -16.38 -9.58 6.07
N GLU A 291 -17.37 -10.15 5.37
CA GLU A 291 -18.36 -11.06 5.97
C GLU A 291 -17.69 -12.30 6.58
N TYR A 292 -16.70 -12.87 5.89
CA TYR A 292 -15.94 -14.01 6.37
C TYR A 292 -15.17 -13.71 7.66
N GLN A 293 -14.49 -12.56 7.76
CA GLN A 293 -13.77 -12.20 8.98
C GLN A 293 -14.73 -11.88 10.14
N ILE A 294 -15.92 -11.33 9.88
CA ILE A 294 -16.97 -11.17 10.91
C ILE A 294 -17.42 -12.55 11.42
N ALA A 295 -17.71 -13.49 10.53
CA ALA A 295 -18.14 -14.83 10.90
C ALA A 295 -17.06 -15.56 11.71
N ARG A 296 -15.80 -15.51 11.27
CA ARG A 296 -14.67 -16.08 12.01
C ARG A 296 -14.46 -15.45 13.37
N TYR A 297 -14.57 -14.12 13.46
CA TYR A 297 -14.49 -13.41 14.73
C TYR A 297 -15.58 -13.90 15.70
N LEU A 298 -16.82 -14.09 15.24
CA LEU A 298 -17.91 -14.66 16.04
C LEU A 298 -17.60 -16.10 16.50
N GLU A 299 -17.16 -16.93 15.58
CA GLU A 299 -16.81 -18.32 15.86
C GLU A 299 -15.70 -18.43 16.92
N HIS A 300 -14.62 -17.66 16.79
CA HIS A 300 -13.46 -17.81 17.66
C HIS A 300 -13.59 -17.02 18.97
N SER A 301 -14.18 -15.81 18.94
CA SER A 301 -14.29 -14.96 20.13
C SER A 301 -15.51 -15.25 20.99
N TRP A 302 -16.62 -15.66 20.38
CA TRP A 302 -17.92 -15.64 21.05
C TRP A 302 -18.54 -17.04 21.18
N GLU A 303 -18.40 -17.93 20.21
CA GLU A 303 -18.97 -19.28 20.30
C GLU A 303 -18.48 -20.08 21.52
N PRO A 304 -17.20 -20.03 21.94
CA PRO A 304 -16.76 -20.69 23.18
C PRO A 304 -17.51 -20.17 24.42
N ILE A 305 -17.76 -18.86 24.50
CA ILE A 305 -18.50 -18.22 25.59
C ILE A 305 -19.97 -18.65 25.55
N LEU A 306 -20.58 -18.65 24.37
CA LEU A 306 -21.98 -19.04 24.18
C LEU A 306 -22.22 -20.53 24.46
N SER A 307 -21.21 -21.38 24.21
CA SER A 307 -21.27 -22.82 24.48
C SER A 307 -21.51 -23.13 25.96
N CYS A 308 -21.09 -22.26 26.88
CA CYS A 308 -21.39 -22.37 28.31
C CYS A 308 -22.90 -22.42 28.57
N LEU A 309 -23.70 -21.71 27.77
CA LEU A 309 -25.16 -21.62 27.93
C LEU A 309 -25.90 -22.77 27.21
N VAL A 310 -25.21 -23.54 26.38
CA VAL A 310 -25.77 -24.74 25.74
C VAL A 310 -25.74 -25.90 26.73
N ALA A 311 -26.81 -26.68 26.80
CA ALA A 311 -26.94 -27.75 27.78
C ALA A 311 -25.82 -28.79 27.62
N ARG A 312 -24.89 -28.84 28.59
CA ARG A 312 -23.94 -29.97 28.72
C ARG A 312 -24.73 -31.21 29.12
N LYS A 313 -25.10 -32.05 28.14
CA LYS A 313 -25.94 -33.24 28.38
C LYS A 313 -25.24 -34.33 29.21
N ASN A 314 -23.91 -34.30 29.35
CA ASN A 314 -23.13 -35.36 29.98
C ASN A 314 -22.00 -34.83 30.90
N ILE A 315 -22.31 -34.12 31.98
CA ILE A 315 -21.30 -33.83 33.01
C ILE A 315 -21.35 -34.94 34.07
N LEU A 316 -20.29 -35.73 34.15
CA LEU A 316 -20.02 -36.58 35.33
C LEU A 316 -19.71 -35.64 36.52
N PHE A 317 -20.45 -35.81 37.61
CA PHE A 317 -20.36 -34.99 38.84
C PHE A 317 -20.68 -33.49 38.69
N PRO A 318 -21.96 -33.12 38.44
CA PRO A 318 -22.41 -31.73 38.25
C PRO A 318 -22.13 -30.78 39.44
N CYS A 319 -21.90 -31.32 40.63
CA CYS A 319 -21.66 -30.57 41.86
C CYS A 319 -20.25 -29.95 41.96
N PHE A 320 -19.27 -30.41 41.18
CA PHE A 320 -17.92 -29.83 41.17
C PHE A 320 -17.74 -28.76 40.09
N HIS A 321 -18.76 -28.48 39.29
CA HIS A 321 -18.70 -27.48 38.22
C HIS A 321 -19.52 -26.24 38.58
N PRO A 322 -19.00 -25.03 38.30
CA PRO A 322 -19.78 -23.80 38.45
C PRO A 322 -21.05 -23.87 37.61
N PRO A 323 -22.14 -23.19 38.02
CA PRO A 323 -23.34 -23.10 37.20
C PRO A 323 -22.97 -22.57 35.79
N PRO A 324 -23.59 -23.11 34.73
CA PRO A 324 -23.36 -22.68 33.34
C PRO A 324 -23.34 -21.15 33.15
N VAL A 325 -24.24 -20.46 33.85
CA VAL A 325 -24.37 -18.99 33.80
C VAL A 325 -23.20 -18.26 34.48
N THR A 326 -22.61 -18.84 35.52
CA THR A 326 -21.46 -18.27 36.24
C THR A 326 -20.19 -18.37 35.38
N GLU A 327 -20.00 -19.51 34.72
CA GLU A 327 -18.92 -19.73 33.76
C GLU A 327 -19.05 -18.77 32.57
N PHE A 328 -20.27 -18.63 32.03
CA PHE A 328 -20.60 -17.66 30.99
C PHE A 328 -20.20 -16.23 31.37
N TYR A 329 -20.59 -15.72 32.55
CA TYR A 329 -20.22 -14.35 32.95
C TYR A 329 -18.73 -14.16 33.12
N THR A 330 -18.04 -15.18 33.66
CA THR A 330 -16.58 -15.12 33.81
C THR A 330 -15.89 -14.99 32.46
N MET A 331 -16.25 -15.86 31.51
CA MET A 331 -15.69 -15.81 30.16
C MET A 331 -16.08 -14.53 29.41
N LEU A 332 -17.34 -14.08 29.54
CA LEU A 332 -17.82 -12.84 28.95
C LEU A 332 -17.02 -11.63 29.45
N ASN A 333 -16.86 -11.49 30.78
CA ASN A 333 -16.14 -10.38 31.38
C ASN A 333 -14.65 -10.38 31.00
N ASN A 334 -14.01 -11.55 31.02
CA ASN A 334 -12.62 -11.70 30.60
C ASN A 334 -12.43 -11.32 29.14
N ASN A 335 -13.32 -11.81 28.25
CA ASN A 335 -13.26 -11.48 26.84
C ASN A 335 -13.46 -9.97 26.62
N CYS A 336 -14.48 -9.36 27.23
CA CYS A 336 -14.69 -7.92 27.18
C CYS A 336 -13.48 -7.11 27.71
N ALA A 337 -12.83 -7.58 28.78
CA ALA A 337 -11.65 -6.93 29.35
C ALA A 337 -10.43 -6.94 28.42
N VAL A 338 -10.27 -8.00 27.62
CA VAL A 338 -9.23 -8.07 26.57
C VAL A 338 -9.62 -7.23 25.36
N GLN A 339 -10.84 -7.43 24.85
CA GLN A 339 -11.27 -6.86 23.57
C GLN A 339 -11.58 -5.37 23.63
N LYS A 340 -11.73 -4.76 24.81
CA LYS A 340 -11.95 -3.31 24.96
C LYS A 340 -10.84 -2.45 24.35
N TYR A 341 -9.64 -3.01 24.15
CA TYR A 341 -8.50 -2.34 23.52
C TYR A 341 -8.41 -2.58 22.01
N TRP A 342 -9.28 -3.40 21.43
CA TRP A 342 -9.32 -3.67 20.00
C TRP A 342 -10.11 -2.59 19.28
N LYS A 343 -9.65 -2.25 18.07
CA LYS A 343 -10.12 -1.09 17.33
C LYS A 343 -10.70 -1.56 16.01
N ILE A 344 -12.01 -1.44 15.83
CA ILE A 344 -12.63 -1.44 14.51
C ILE A 344 -12.72 0.02 14.07
N GLU A 345 -11.96 0.43 13.06
CA GLU A 345 -11.74 1.85 12.77
C GLU A 345 -13.00 2.53 12.25
N ASP A 346 -13.66 1.90 11.27
CA ASP A 346 -14.86 2.42 10.64
C ASP A 346 -16.07 2.37 11.61
N PRO A 347 -16.74 3.50 11.88
CA PRO A 347 -17.89 3.53 12.79
C PRO A 347 -19.08 2.69 12.34
N LYS A 348 -19.36 2.61 11.02
CA LYS A 348 -20.49 1.85 10.49
C LYS A 348 -20.21 0.36 10.61
N LEU A 349 -19.03 -0.09 10.20
CA LEU A 349 -18.59 -1.48 10.37
C LEU A 349 -18.61 -1.89 11.84
N ARG A 350 -18.08 -1.06 12.72
CA ARG A 350 -18.11 -1.30 14.16
C ARG A 350 -19.54 -1.43 14.70
N GLN A 351 -20.48 -0.64 14.19
CA GLN A 351 -21.89 -0.76 14.57
C GLN A 351 -22.49 -2.08 14.07
N VAL A 352 -22.18 -2.51 12.85
CA VAL A 352 -22.60 -3.80 12.30
C VAL A 352 -22.08 -4.93 13.19
N VAL A 353 -20.77 -5.00 13.45
CA VAL A 353 -20.17 -6.06 14.28
C VAL A 353 -20.78 -6.08 15.69
N ARG A 354 -20.93 -4.92 16.33
CA ARG A 354 -21.57 -4.83 17.66
C ARG A 354 -23.00 -5.37 17.64
N LYS A 355 -23.81 -4.97 16.66
CA LYS A 355 -25.18 -5.49 16.53
C LYS A 355 -25.20 -6.99 16.32
N THR A 356 -24.32 -7.52 15.47
CA THR A 356 -24.23 -8.97 15.22
C THR A 356 -23.85 -9.74 16.48
N VAL A 357 -22.83 -9.27 17.22
CA VAL A 357 -22.41 -9.86 18.50
C VAL A 357 -23.53 -9.80 19.53
N SER A 358 -24.09 -8.61 19.79
CA SER A 358 -25.15 -8.42 20.78
C SER A 358 -26.38 -9.25 20.45
N SER A 359 -26.82 -9.28 19.19
CA SER A 359 -27.95 -10.11 18.78
C SER A 359 -27.70 -11.59 19.04
N ARG A 360 -26.52 -12.10 18.71
CA ARG A 360 -26.14 -13.51 18.93
C ARG A 360 -26.14 -13.85 20.43
N ILE A 361 -25.50 -13.01 21.25
CA ILE A 361 -25.46 -13.21 22.71
C ILE A 361 -26.86 -13.19 23.31
N THR A 362 -27.66 -12.17 22.98
CA THR A 362 -29.02 -12.01 23.50
C THR A 362 -29.89 -13.21 23.14
N GLN A 363 -29.85 -13.67 21.88
CA GLN A 363 -30.61 -14.85 21.45
C GLN A 363 -30.24 -16.11 22.26
N CYS A 364 -28.94 -16.41 22.39
CA CYS A 364 -28.48 -17.57 23.16
C CYS A 364 -28.83 -17.47 24.65
N TYR A 365 -28.69 -16.27 25.22
CA TYR A 365 -28.96 -16.02 26.63
C TYR A 365 -30.47 -16.12 26.95
N GLN A 366 -31.33 -15.51 26.12
CA GLN A 366 -32.78 -15.66 26.24
C GLN A 366 -33.23 -17.12 26.10
N ALA A 367 -32.66 -17.84 25.14
CA ALA A 367 -32.92 -19.28 24.99
C ALA A 367 -32.50 -20.09 26.24
N TYR A 368 -31.41 -19.72 26.92
CA TYR A 368 -31.00 -20.33 28.18
C TYR A 368 -31.97 -20.00 29.34
N LEU A 369 -32.40 -18.75 29.47
CA LEU A 369 -33.34 -18.30 30.49
C LEU A 369 -34.72 -18.97 30.32
N GLY A 370 -35.15 -19.17 29.08
CA GLY A 370 -36.43 -19.84 28.76
C GLY A 370 -36.49 -21.32 29.15
N ARG A 371 -35.36 -21.99 29.42
CA ARG A 371 -35.32 -23.41 29.77
C ARG A 371 -35.80 -23.73 31.18
N SER A 372 -35.68 -22.80 32.14
CA SER A 372 -36.11 -23.04 33.52
C SER A 372 -36.19 -21.75 34.35
N VAL A 373 -37.19 -21.68 35.24
CA VAL A 373 -37.30 -20.63 36.28
C VAL A 373 -36.06 -20.57 37.18
N LYS A 374 -35.35 -21.71 37.39
CA LYS A 374 -34.09 -21.73 38.15
C LYS A 374 -32.97 -20.93 37.46
N ASN A 375 -32.95 -20.89 36.13
CA ASN A 375 -31.97 -20.14 35.36
C ASN A 375 -32.24 -18.63 35.46
N GLN A 376 -33.51 -18.23 35.45
CA GLN A 376 -33.93 -16.84 35.66
C GLN A 376 -33.50 -16.32 37.04
N LYS A 377 -33.65 -17.13 38.09
CA LYS A 377 -33.23 -16.73 39.46
C LYS A 377 -31.70 -16.60 39.63
N ARG A 378 -30.90 -17.20 38.75
CA ARG A 378 -29.43 -17.15 38.78
C ARG A 378 -28.84 -16.13 37.80
N ALA A 379 -29.70 -15.41 37.07
CA ALA A 379 -29.28 -14.37 36.14
C ALA A 379 -28.76 -13.14 36.89
N HIS A 380 -27.60 -12.61 36.48
CA HIS A 380 -27.05 -11.35 36.97
C HIS A 380 -27.35 -10.18 36.03
N TYR A 381 -27.54 -10.45 34.74
CA TYR A 381 -27.92 -9.44 33.75
C TYR A 381 -29.37 -9.68 33.28
N THR A 382 -30.15 -8.60 33.14
CA THR A 382 -31.43 -8.64 32.44
C THR A 382 -31.16 -8.73 30.93
N SER A 383 -32.06 -9.36 30.17
CA SER A 383 -31.90 -9.50 28.72
C SER A 383 -32.22 -8.21 27.93
N GLU A 384 -32.22 -7.05 28.59
CA GLU A 384 -32.55 -5.77 27.98
C GLU A 384 -31.33 -5.18 27.28
N LEU A 385 -31.61 -4.65 26.08
CA LEU A 385 -30.71 -4.34 24.96
C LEU A 385 -29.53 -3.41 25.27
#